data_AF-A0A1D2MKA2-F1
#
_entry.id   AF-A0A1D2MKA2-F1
#
_cell.length_a   1.000
_cell.length_b   1.000
_cell.length_c   1.000
_cell.angle_alpha   90.00
_cell.angle_beta   90.00
_cell.angle_gamma   90.00
#
_symmetry.space_group_name_H-M   'P 1'
#
loop_
_entity.id
_entity.type
_entity.pdbx_description
1 polymer ?
#
loop_
_entity_poly.entity_id
_entity_poly.type
_entity_poly.pdbx_seq_one_letter_code
_entity_poly.pdbx_strand_id
1 'polypeptide(L)'
;MNSLLFPIAIFVPLFISSIQCLDLESAKEQPCFKIENTLPFMSNSWTSDIETTYYPLMSRLDLYHATVDILQKDPTEISESEVYYDACIAWKSNNGTYHSEGFGGKTREYTVNYKGNDLEEYTLRPQKGEGYKGTFYVTYTDHKTFYFAASCLDDGQMTWGVGSSTPTLPQETVKLIHEHALSLGFKKEFFSELRYDSCHMQNEI
;
A
#
# COMPACT_ATOMS: atom_id res chain seq x y z
N MET A 1 30.19 -58.66 27.39
CA MET A 1 30.21 -57.25 26.95
C MET A 1 28.94 -57.00 26.14
N ASN A 2 27.92 -56.45 26.78
CA ASN A 2 26.64 -56.12 26.13
C ASN A 2 26.76 -54.71 25.52
N SER A 3 26.75 -54.62 24.19
CA SER A 3 26.74 -53.35 23.47
C SER A 3 25.29 -52.89 23.32
N LEU A 4 24.89 -51.89 24.12
CA LEU A 4 23.63 -51.17 23.99
C LEU A 4 23.73 -50.21 22.80
N LEU A 5 23.10 -50.56 21.67
CA LEU A 5 22.84 -49.63 20.58
C LEU A 5 21.58 -48.83 20.92
N PHE A 6 21.75 -47.56 21.30
CA PHE A 6 20.64 -46.61 21.41
C PHE A 6 20.31 -46.07 20.00
N PRO A 7 19.07 -46.20 19.52
CA PRO A 7 18.65 -45.53 18.29
C PRO A 7 18.49 -44.03 18.59
N ILE A 8 19.32 -43.21 17.95
CA ILE A 8 19.16 -41.76 17.93
C ILE A 8 17.98 -41.46 17.01
N ALA A 9 16.81 -41.23 17.59
CA ALA A 9 15.67 -40.71 16.85
C ALA A 9 15.93 -39.25 16.49
N ILE A 10 16.33 -38.99 15.25
CA ILE A 10 16.44 -37.63 14.70
C ILE A 10 15.01 -37.14 14.48
N PHE A 11 14.48 -36.38 15.44
CA PHE A 11 13.29 -35.56 15.23
C PHE A 11 13.68 -34.42 14.29
N VAL A 12 13.34 -34.55 13.00
CA VAL A 12 13.36 -33.44 12.05
C VAL A 12 12.04 -32.68 12.27
N PRO A 13 12.04 -31.49 12.90
CA PRO A 13 10.85 -30.65 12.87
C PRO A 13 10.61 -30.26 11.41
N LEU A 14 9.58 -30.83 10.80
CA LEU A 14 8.95 -30.33 9.60
C LEU A 14 8.39 -28.94 9.97
N PHE A 15 9.22 -27.91 9.85
CA PHE A 15 8.76 -26.53 9.76
C PHE A 15 8.03 -26.43 8.43
N ILE A 16 6.77 -26.86 8.42
CA ILE A 16 5.82 -26.44 7.39
C ILE A 16 5.66 -24.94 7.64
N SER A 17 6.48 -24.14 6.97
CA SER A 17 6.21 -22.72 6.83
C SER A 17 4.86 -22.63 6.14
N SER A 18 3.79 -22.51 6.93
CA SER A 18 2.46 -22.23 6.41
C SER A 18 2.59 -20.94 5.62
N ILE A 19 2.57 -21.05 4.30
CA ILE A 19 2.46 -19.89 3.41
C ILE A 19 1.14 -19.25 3.80
N GLN A 20 1.21 -18.14 4.52
CA GLN A 20 0.04 -17.37 4.90
C GLN A 20 -0.42 -16.65 3.64
N CYS A 21 -1.60 -17.03 3.16
CA CYS A 21 -2.28 -16.28 2.09
C CYS A 21 -2.84 -14.97 2.66
N LEU A 22 -3.22 -14.03 1.79
CA LEU A 22 -3.81 -12.78 2.27
C LEU A 22 -5.18 -13.02 2.93
N ASP A 23 -5.28 -12.53 4.16
CA ASP A 23 -6.52 -12.45 4.92
C ASP A 23 -6.92 -10.98 5.08
N LEU A 24 -7.82 -10.50 4.22
CA LEU A 24 -8.32 -9.12 4.30
C LEU A 24 -9.08 -8.87 5.59
N GLU A 25 -9.80 -9.86 6.14
CA GLU A 25 -10.56 -9.66 7.37
C GLU A 25 -9.62 -9.38 8.55
N SER A 26 -8.47 -10.08 8.61
CA SER A 26 -7.44 -9.81 9.61
C SER A 26 -6.77 -8.44 9.45
N ALA A 27 -6.79 -7.86 8.24
CA ALA A 27 -6.21 -6.57 7.95
C ALA A 27 -7.18 -5.40 8.23
N LYS A 28 -8.49 -5.68 8.36
CA LYS A 28 -9.50 -4.67 8.70
C LYS A 28 -9.24 -4.08 10.07
N GLU A 29 -9.20 -2.76 10.09
CA GLU A 29 -8.86 -2.01 11.28
C GLU A 29 -10.06 -1.29 11.86
N GLN A 30 -10.73 -0.46 11.03
CA GLN A 30 -11.85 0.36 11.46
C GLN A 30 -12.78 0.74 10.29
N PRO A 31 -14.08 0.92 10.55
CA PRO A 31 -15.01 1.47 9.57
C PRO A 31 -14.64 2.89 9.15
N CYS A 32 -15.20 3.34 8.02
CA CYS A 32 -15.09 4.72 7.60
C CYS A 32 -15.59 5.69 8.69
N PHE A 33 -14.80 6.72 8.94
CA PHE A 33 -15.16 7.85 9.78
C PHE A 33 -15.01 9.15 9.01
N LYS A 34 -15.56 10.22 9.57
CA LYS A 34 -15.48 11.55 8.97
C LYS A 34 -14.07 12.11 9.15
N ILE A 35 -13.41 12.42 8.03
CA ILE A 35 -12.18 13.22 8.03
C ILE A 35 -12.57 14.68 8.22
N GLU A 36 -12.12 15.29 9.32
CA GLU A 36 -12.46 16.69 9.64
C GLU A 36 -11.47 17.69 9.06
N ASN A 37 -10.20 17.29 8.94
CA ASN A 37 -9.11 18.16 8.49
C ASN A 37 -8.47 17.55 7.25
N THR A 38 -8.72 18.19 6.12
CA THR A 38 -8.08 17.93 4.84
C THR A 38 -7.17 19.11 4.50
N LEU A 39 -6.12 18.84 3.73
CA LEU A 39 -5.18 19.85 3.29
C LEU A 39 -5.31 20.07 1.79
N PRO A 40 -5.39 21.32 1.32
CA PRO A 40 -5.33 21.61 -0.10
C PRO A 40 -3.99 21.11 -0.63
N PHE A 41 -4.06 20.11 -1.49
CA PHE A 41 -2.91 19.58 -2.18
C PHE A 41 -2.91 20.16 -3.60
N MET A 42 -2.22 21.29 -3.77
CA MET A 42 -2.15 21.98 -5.07
C MET A 42 -1.34 21.12 -6.05
N SER A 43 -2.03 20.53 -7.03
CA SER A 43 -1.43 19.67 -8.05
C SER A 43 -0.33 20.37 -8.85
N ASN A 44 -0.39 21.70 -8.90
CA ASN A 44 0.47 22.60 -9.67
C ASN A 44 1.90 22.78 -9.11
N SER A 45 2.21 22.20 -7.94
CA SER A 45 3.41 22.60 -7.17
C SER A 45 4.49 21.51 -7.00
N TRP A 46 4.21 20.25 -7.34
CA TRP A 46 5.23 19.21 -7.48
C TRP A 46 4.69 17.91 -8.11
N THR A 47 3.39 17.59 -7.95
CA THR A 47 2.81 16.34 -8.48
C THR A 47 2.47 16.36 -9.96
N SER A 48 2.30 17.53 -10.58
CA SER A 48 2.18 17.64 -12.04
C SER A 48 3.44 17.17 -12.78
N ASP A 49 4.59 17.21 -12.10
CA ASP A 49 5.91 16.92 -12.67
C ASP A 49 6.42 15.54 -12.23
N ILE A 50 5.72 14.87 -11.32
CA ILE A 50 6.08 13.54 -10.85
C ILE A 50 5.38 12.50 -11.71
N GLU A 51 6.15 11.92 -12.62
CA GLU A 51 5.70 10.81 -13.44
C GLU A 51 5.43 9.54 -12.61
N THR A 52 6.09 9.39 -11.45
CA THR A 52 5.99 8.20 -10.60
C THR A 52 5.91 8.55 -9.11
N THR A 53 4.80 8.18 -8.47
CA THR A 53 4.58 8.27 -7.02
C THR A 53 4.71 6.88 -6.39
N TYR A 54 5.70 6.70 -5.52
CA TYR A 54 5.90 5.46 -4.75
C TYR A 54 5.03 5.42 -3.51
N TYR A 55 4.69 4.22 -3.04
CA TYR A 55 3.94 4.03 -1.80
C TYR A 55 4.79 3.29 -0.75
N PRO A 56 5.70 3.98 -0.04
CA PRO A 56 6.57 3.33 0.95
C PRO A 56 5.87 2.94 2.26
N LEU A 57 4.76 3.60 2.61
CA LEU A 57 4.03 3.36 3.86
C LEU A 57 2.53 3.26 3.58
N MET A 58 1.88 2.24 4.14
CA MET A 58 0.46 1.99 3.97
C MET A 58 -0.12 1.32 5.22
N SER A 59 -1.44 1.39 5.42
CA SER A 59 -2.11 0.40 6.25
C SER A 59 -2.07 -0.96 5.58
N ARG A 60 -2.05 -2.04 6.38
CA ARG A 60 -2.05 -3.42 5.87
C ARG A 60 -3.24 -3.68 4.93
N LEU A 61 -4.42 -3.16 5.29
CA LEU A 61 -5.61 -3.31 4.45
C LEU A 61 -5.45 -2.60 3.10
N ASP A 62 -4.89 -1.39 3.08
CA ASP A 62 -4.65 -0.65 1.83
C ASP A 62 -3.70 -1.42 0.92
N LEU A 63 -2.60 -1.92 1.49
CA LEU A 63 -1.62 -2.75 0.80
C LEU A 63 -2.26 -4.02 0.21
N TYR A 64 -3.14 -4.68 0.97
CA TYR A 64 -3.79 -5.91 0.52
C TYR A 64 -4.78 -5.63 -0.60
N HIS A 65 -5.59 -4.57 -0.51
CA HIS A 65 -6.48 -4.20 -1.61
C HIS A 65 -5.72 -3.80 -2.87
N ALA A 66 -4.66 -2.99 -2.75
CA ALA A 66 -3.83 -2.61 -3.88
C ALA A 66 -3.19 -3.84 -4.53
N THR A 67 -2.73 -4.80 -3.73
CA THR A 67 -2.17 -6.07 -4.20
C THR A 67 -3.17 -6.90 -4.99
N VAL A 68 -4.35 -7.15 -4.41
CA VAL A 68 -5.43 -7.92 -5.05
C VAL A 68 -5.84 -7.26 -6.36
N ASP A 69 -5.91 -5.93 -6.39
CA ASP A 69 -6.30 -5.19 -7.58
C ASP A 69 -5.22 -5.14 -8.66
N ILE A 70 -3.94 -5.03 -8.32
CA ILE A 70 -2.85 -5.09 -9.31
C ILE A 70 -2.71 -6.50 -9.89
N LEU A 71 -2.78 -7.54 -9.03
CA LEU A 71 -2.63 -8.92 -9.45
C LEU A 71 -3.89 -9.51 -10.11
N GLN A 72 -5.07 -8.95 -9.82
CA GLN A 72 -6.38 -9.46 -10.23
C GLN A 72 -6.57 -10.96 -9.87
N LYS A 73 -6.11 -11.35 -8.66
CA LYS A 73 -6.20 -12.72 -8.12
C LYS A 73 -7.11 -12.75 -6.90
N ASP A 74 -7.62 -13.93 -6.54
CA ASP A 74 -8.27 -14.11 -5.25
C ASP A 74 -7.24 -13.90 -4.12
N PRO A 75 -7.60 -13.21 -3.01
CA PRO A 75 -6.68 -13.01 -1.88
C PRO A 75 -6.06 -14.30 -1.34
N THR A 76 -6.82 -15.41 -1.38
CA THR A 76 -6.36 -16.72 -0.92
C THR A 76 -5.30 -17.36 -1.83
N GLU A 77 -5.07 -16.80 -3.02
CA GLU A 77 -4.05 -17.23 -3.97
C GLU A 77 -2.76 -16.40 -3.88
N ILE A 78 -2.76 -15.33 -3.07
CA ILE A 78 -1.61 -14.42 -2.93
C ILE A 78 -0.94 -14.70 -1.60
N SER A 79 0.36 -14.98 -1.63
CA SER A 79 1.14 -15.16 -0.39
C SER A 79 1.52 -13.82 0.23
N GLU A 80 1.53 -13.72 1.56
CA GLU A 80 2.04 -12.51 2.23
C GLU A 80 3.49 -12.20 1.82
N SER A 81 4.31 -13.23 1.58
CA SER A 81 5.67 -13.04 1.08
C SER A 81 5.73 -12.32 -0.27
N GLU A 82 4.85 -12.65 -1.23
CA GLU A 82 4.77 -11.97 -2.52
C GLU A 82 4.46 -10.47 -2.31
N VAL A 83 3.60 -10.15 -1.34
CA VAL A 83 3.28 -8.76 -0.98
C VAL A 83 4.48 -8.03 -0.40
N TYR A 84 5.20 -8.63 0.54
CA TYR A 84 6.31 -7.94 1.20
C TYR A 84 7.55 -7.79 0.32
N TYR A 85 7.80 -8.72 -0.60
CA TYR A 85 9.04 -8.75 -1.36
C TYR A 85 8.89 -8.30 -2.82
N ASP A 86 7.71 -8.43 -3.42
CA ASP A 86 7.51 -8.22 -4.87
C ASP A 86 6.57 -7.05 -5.20
N ALA A 87 5.89 -6.44 -4.22
CA ALA A 87 4.81 -5.51 -4.50
C ALA A 87 5.22 -4.26 -5.28
N CYS A 88 6.34 -3.60 -4.92
CA CYS A 88 6.91 -2.48 -5.67
C CYS A 88 5.89 -1.43 -6.15
N ILE A 89 4.92 -1.07 -5.30
CA ILE A 89 3.72 -0.34 -5.72
C ILE A 89 4.04 1.11 -6.05
N ALA A 90 3.84 1.49 -7.31
CA ALA A 90 3.96 2.85 -7.77
C ALA A 90 2.71 3.29 -8.53
N TRP A 91 2.43 4.58 -8.48
CA TRP A 91 1.37 5.22 -9.26
C TRP A 91 2.02 6.11 -10.30
N LYS A 92 1.63 5.92 -11.56
CA LYS A 92 2.13 6.67 -12.68
C LYS A 92 0.99 7.42 -13.36
N SER A 93 1.30 8.60 -13.88
CA SER A 93 0.38 9.41 -14.67
C SER A 93 0.96 9.58 -16.07
N ASN A 94 0.22 9.15 -17.09
CA ASN A 94 0.60 9.33 -18.49
C ASN A 94 -0.57 9.91 -19.27
N ASN A 95 -0.41 11.12 -19.83
CA ASN A 95 -1.43 11.80 -20.62
C ASN A 95 -2.80 11.93 -19.93
N GLY A 96 -2.81 12.07 -18.60
CA GLY A 96 -4.03 12.19 -17.79
C GLY A 96 -4.67 10.85 -17.40
N THR A 97 -4.10 9.72 -17.82
CA THR A 97 -4.49 8.39 -17.33
C THR A 97 -3.62 8.01 -16.14
N TYR A 98 -4.26 7.65 -15.03
CA TYR A 98 -3.59 7.15 -13.83
C TYR A 98 -3.53 5.64 -13.86
N HIS A 99 -2.37 5.07 -13.60
CA HIS A 99 -2.23 3.63 -13.41
C HIS A 99 -1.37 3.32 -12.20
N SER A 100 -1.74 2.28 -11.46
CA SER A 100 -0.83 1.64 -10.52
C SER A 100 0.03 0.61 -11.25
N GLU A 101 1.24 0.40 -10.75
CA GLU A 101 2.19 -0.60 -11.21
C GLU A 101 2.77 -1.33 -10.00
N GLY A 102 3.02 -2.63 -10.13
CA GLY A 102 3.67 -3.44 -9.11
C GLY A 102 3.96 -4.86 -9.60
N PHE A 103 4.53 -5.72 -8.75
CA PHE A 103 4.65 -7.17 -9.01
C PHE A 103 5.29 -7.52 -10.38
N GLY A 104 6.41 -6.87 -10.70
CA GLY A 104 7.12 -7.09 -11.96
C GLY A 104 6.43 -6.49 -13.19
N GLY A 105 5.85 -5.29 -13.04
CA GLY A 105 5.27 -4.51 -14.15
C GLY A 105 3.80 -4.82 -14.45
N LYS A 106 3.08 -5.44 -13.51
CA LYS A 106 1.62 -5.56 -13.58
C LYS A 106 1.01 -4.20 -13.34
N THR A 107 0.03 -3.82 -14.14
CA THR A 107 -0.59 -2.49 -14.08
C THR A 107 -2.10 -2.56 -13.96
N ARG A 108 -2.67 -1.50 -13.37
CA ARG A 108 -4.10 -1.29 -13.28
C ARG A 108 -4.43 0.16 -13.58
N GLU A 109 -5.37 0.41 -14.48
CA GLU A 109 -5.79 1.77 -14.87
C GLU A 109 -6.97 2.26 -14.05
N TYR A 110 -6.95 3.55 -13.72
CA TYR A 110 -7.98 4.20 -12.90
C TYR A 110 -8.44 5.52 -13.48
N THR A 111 -9.71 5.79 -13.27
CA THR A 111 -10.28 7.13 -13.38
C THR A 111 -10.21 7.81 -12.02
N VAL A 112 -9.66 9.03 -12.01
CA VAL A 112 -9.60 9.88 -10.83
C VAL A 112 -10.54 11.07 -11.02
N ASN A 113 -11.49 11.26 -10.11
CA ASN A 113 -12.37 12.43 -10.13
C ASN A 113 -12.13 13.29 -8.89
N TYR A 114 -11.69 14.52 -9.10
CA TYR A 114 -11.43 15.49 -8.04
C TYR A 114 -12.72 16.17 -7.59
N LYS A 115 -12.81 16.45 -6.30
CA LYS A 115 -13.84 17.32 -5.75
C LYS A 115 -13.26 18.73 -5.61
N GLY A 116 -13.53 19.57 -6.60
CA GLY A 116 -12.96 20.91 -6.68
C GLY A 116 -11.69 20.94 -7.53
N ASN A 117 -10.86 21.95 -7.31
CA ASN A 117 -9.66 22.20 -8.12
C ASN A 117 -8.38 21.63 -7.49
N ASP A 118 -8.44 21.17 -6.25
CA ASP A 118 -7.29 20.66 -5.49
C ASP A 118 -7.44 19.16 -5.24
N LEU A 119 -6.32 18.45 -5.08
CA LEU A 119 -6.25 17.01 -4.77
C LEU A 119 -6.63 16.68 -3.32
N GLU A 120 -7.35 17.58 -2.65
CA GLU A 120 -7.75 17.48 -1.26
C GLU A 120 -8.68 16.28 -1.00
N GLU A 121 -9.67 16.12 -1.87
CA GLU A 121 -10.61 15.01 -1.88
C GLU A 121 -10.77 14.50 -3.32
N TYR A 122 -10.55 13.22 -3.54
CA TYR A 122 -10.72 12.61 -4.85
C TYR A 122 -11.32 11.22 -4.75
N THR A 123 -12.03 10.81 -5.78
CA THR A 123 -12.51 9.44 -5.93
C THR A 123 -11.63 8.71 -6.93
N LEU A 124 -11.34 7.45 -6.62
CA LEU A 124 -10.56 6.56 -7.47
C LEU A 124 -11.41 5.36 -7.82
N ARG A 125 -11.45 5.01 -9.11
CA ARG A 125 -12.21 3.87 -9.62
C ARG A 125 -11.43 3.17 -10.72
N PRO A 126 -11.43 1.81 -10.77
CA PRO A 126 -10.79 1.10 -11.87
C PRO A 126 -11.52 1.43 -13.18
N GLN A 127 -10.75 1.64 -14.25
CA GLN A 127 -11.31 1.94 -15.57
C GLN A 127 -12.05 0.73 -16.17
N LYS A 128 -11.65 -0.49 -15.78
CA LYS A 128 -12.25 -1.74 -16.24
C LYS A 128 -12.36 -2.75 -15.10
N GLY A 129 -13.54 -3.35 -14.96
CA GLY A 129 -13.81 -4.40 -13.95
C GLY A 129 -14.04 -3.84 -12.54
N GLU A 130 -14.18 -4.74 -11.58
CA GLU A 130 -14.22 -4.42 -10.15
C GLU A 130 -12.80 -4.38 -9.58
N GLY A 131 -12.59 -3.63 -8.49
CA GLY A 131 -11.25 -3.43 -7.96
C GLY A 131 -11.18 -2.40 -6.84
N TYR A 132 -9.97 -1.93 -6.56
CA TYR A 132 -9.69 -0.94 -5.53
C TYR A 132 -10.35 0.40 -5.88
N LYS A 133 -11.23 0.86 -4.98
CA LYS A 133 -12.02 2.06 -5.19
C LYS A 133 -12.50 2.67 -3.88
N GLY A 134 -12.64 3.99 -3.88
CA GLY A 134 -13.10 4.74 -2.72
C GLY A 134 -12.90 6.23 -2.88
N THR A 135 -13.08 6.93 -1.75
CA THR A 135 -12.80 8.37 -1.62
C THR A 135 -11.57 8.56 -0.76
N PHE A 136 -10.66 9.38 -1.25
CA PHE A 136 -9.33 9.62 -0.69
C PHE A 136 -9.26 11.07 -0.23
N TYR A 137 -8.62 11.28 0.91
CA TYR A 137 -8.51 12.56 1.60
C TYR A 137 -7.06 12.82 1.93
N VAL A 138 -6.46 13.85 1.36
CA VAL A 138 -5.09 14.26 1.72
C VAL A 138 -5.14 15.01 3.04
N THR A 139 -4.44 14.50 4.06
CA THR A 139 -4.53 15.03 5.44
C THR A 139 -3.18 15.48 6.00
N TYR A 140 -2.06 15.12 5.36
CA TYR A 140 -0.73 15.55 5.77
C TYR A 140 0.24 15.52 4.59
N THR A 141 1.16 16.47 4.50
CA THR A 141 2.17 16.55 3.43
C THR A 141 3.29 17.51 3.84
N ASP A 142 4.48 17.33 3.27
CA ASP A 142 5.58 18.31 3.34
C ASP A 142 5.65 19.22 2.09
N HIS A 143 4.72 19.07 1.16
CA HIS A 143 4.64 19.74 -0.15
C HIS A 143 5.90 19.57 -1.03
N LYS A 144 6.72 18.54 -0.77
CA LYS A 144 8.00 18.34 -1.48
C LYS A 144 8.29 16.89 -1.81
N THR A 145 8.07 16.00 -0.85
CA THR A 145 8.54 14.61 -0.89
C THR A 145 7.40 13.62 -0.75
N PHE A 146 6.37 13.94 0.04
CA PHE A 146 5.30 13.00 0.30
C PHE A 146 3.95 13.67 0.58
N TYR A 147 2.89 12.90 0.44
CA TYR A 147 1.57 13.18 0.99
C TYR A 147 1.00 11.92 1.65
N PHE A 148 0.24 12.12 2.70
CA PHE A 148 -0.55 11.11 3.40
C PHE A 148 -2.00 11.24 2.97
N ALA A 149 -2.58 10.16 2.49
CA ALA A 149 -3.99 10.05 2.19
C ALA A 149 -4.66 9.05 3.13
N ALA A 150 -5.73 9.48 3.78
CA ALA A 150 -6.69 8.57 4.40
C ALA A 150 -7.77 8.26 3.36
N SER A 151 -8.28 7.03 3.35
CA SER A 151 -9.18 6.57 2.28
C SER A 151 -10.37 5.82 2.87
N CYS A 152 -11.58 6.26 2.54
CA CYS A 152 -12.78 5.47 2.78
C CYS A 152 -13.09 4.65 1.54
N LEU A 153 -12.91 3.34 1.63
CA LEU A 153 -13.16 2.41 0.53
C LEU A 153 -14.66 2.15 0.38
N ASP A 154 -15.10 1.75 -0.82
CA ASP A 154 -16.52 1.49 -1.11
C ASP A 154 -17.09 0.29 -0.29
N ASP A 155 -16.23 -0.52 0.34
CA ASP A 155 -16.62 -1.58 1.28
C ASP A 155 -16.85 -1.07 2.73
N GLY A 156 -16.70 0.24 2.95
CA GLY A 156 -16.92 0.89 4.23
C GLY A 156 -15.75 0.81 5.21
N GLN A 157 -14.57 0.35 4.79
CA GLN A 157 -13.37 0.36 5.61
C GLN A 157 -12.55 1.62 5.41
N MET A 158 -11.95 2.12 6.49
CA MET A 158 -10.96 3.19 6.41
C MET A 158 -9.56 2.59 6.27
N THR A 159 -8.79 3.12 5.33
CA THR A 159 -7.39 2.79 5.11
C THR A 159 -6.53 4.04 5.01
N TRP A 160 -5.23 3.89 4.85
CA TRP A 160 -4.35 5.00 4.55
C TRP A 160 -3.13 4.54 3.75
N GLY A 161 -2.55 5.48 3.01
CA GLY A 161 -1.32 5.29 2.24
C GLY A 161 -0.53 6.59 2.15
N VAL A 162 0.77 6.47 1.94
CA VAL A 162 1.66 7.61 1.72
C VAL A 162 2.20 7.53 0.31
N GLY A 163 1.83 8.50 -0.52
CA GLY A 163 2.49 8.71 -1.80
C GLY A 163 3.78 9.51 -1.60
N SER A 164 4.87 9.14 -2.28
CA SER A 164 6.15 9.81 -2.22
C SER A 164 6.86 9.90 -3.57
N SER A 165 7.64 10.96 -3.78
CA SER A 165 8.55 11.09 -4.93
C SER A 165 9.77 10.16 -4.86
N THR A 166 9.98 9.48 -3.73
CA THR A 166 11.10 8.56 -3.52
C THR A 166 10.62 7.22 -2.97
N PRO A 167 11.28 6.10 -3.31
CA PRO A 167 10.88 4.76 -2.85
C PRO A 167 11.12 4.53 -1.35
N THR A 168 11.89 5.40 -0.68
CA THR A 168 12.18 5.30 0.75
C THR A 168 12.17 6.69 1.38
N LEU A 169 11.64 6.79 2.60
CA LEU A 169 11.60 8.05 3.36
C LEU A 169 12.63 8.07 4.50
N PRO A 170 13.15 9.25 4.89
CA PRO A 170 13.98 9.38 6.09
C PRO A 170 13.25 8.91 7.35
N GLN A 171 13.95 8.29 8.29
CA GLN A 171 13.35 7.72 9.51
C GLN A 171 12.56 8.75 10.34
N GLU A 172 13.04 9.99 10.44
CA GLU A 172 12.31 11.07 11.13
C GLU A 172 11.00 11.42 10.42
N THR A 173 10.98 11.38 9.08
CA THR A 173 9.76 11.56 8.29
C THR A 173 8.77 10.41 8.52
N VAL A 174 9.25 9.16 8.52
CA VAL A 174 8.43 7.98 8.84
C VAL A 174 7.80 8.11 10.23
N LYS A 175 8.57 8.57 11.22
CA LYS A 175 8.07 8.78 12.58
C LYS A 175 6.94 9.81 12.62
N LEU A 176 7.09 10.97 11.96
CA LEU A 176 6.05 12.00 11.89
C LEU A 176 4.78 11.50 11.20
N ILE A 177 4.93 10.71 10.14
CA ILE A 177 3.82 10.07 9.43
C ILE A 177 3.07 9.09 10.35
N HIS A 178 3.79 8.25 11.09
CA HIS A 178 3.17 7.33 12.03
C HIS A 178 2.46 8.07 13.16
N GLU A 179 3.05 9.15 13.70
CA GLU A 179 2.39 10.02 14.68
C GLU A 179 1.09 10.64 14.11
N HIS A 180 1.10 11.07 12.85
CA HIS A 180 -0.09 11.57 12.17
C HIS A 180 -1.16 10.48 12.02
N ALA A 181 -0.80 9.28 11.55
CA ALA A 181 -1.73 8.16 11.42
C ALA A 181 -2.37 7.80 12.78
N LEU A 182 -1.57 7.72 13.84
CA LEU A 182 -2.07 7.50 15.21
C LEU A 182 -3.02 8.63 15.66
N SER A 183 -2.74 9.89 15.30
CA SER A 183 -3.61 11.03 15.65
C SER A 183 -4.99 10.98 14.98
N LEU A 184 -5.10 10.33 13.82
CA LEU A 184 -6.37 10.06 13.14
C LEU A 184 -7.13 8.87 13.71
N GLY A 185 -6.53 8.13 14.67
CA GLY A 185 -7.13 6.97 15.30
C GLY A 185 -6.70 5.63 14.71
N PHE A 186 -5.77 5.62 13.74
CA PHE A 186 -5.19 4.35 13.28
C PHE A 186 -4.27 3.71 14.33
N LYS A 187 -3.96 2.44 14.20
CA LYS A 187 -3.24 1.60 15.17
C LYS A 187 -1.98 1.01 14.55
N LYS A 188 -0.90 1.10 15.32
CA LYS A 188 0.46 0.78 14.87
C LYS A 188 0.62 -0.66 14.37
N GLU A 189 -0.11 -1.62 14.93
CA GLU A 189 -0.04 -3.03 14.54
C GLU A 189 -0.52 -3.33 13.11
N PHE A 190 -1.21 -2.38 12.47
CA PHE A 190 -1.64 -2.45 11.06
C PHE A 190 -0.75 -1.66 10.12
N PHE A 191 0.34 -1.04 10.59
CA PHE A 191 1.22 -0.27 9.74
C PHE A 191 2.15 -1.20 8.95
N SER A 192 2.28 -0.93 7.66
CA SER A 192 3.12 -1.69 6.75
C SER A 192 4.12 -0.75 6.06
N GLU A 193 5.37 -1.21 5.98
CA GLU A 193 6.44 -0.54 5.25
C GLU A 193 6.81 -1.42 4.04
N LEU A 194 6.73 -0.83 2.84
CA LEU A 194 7.13 -1.49 1.61
C LEU A 194 8.62 -1.31 1.38
N ARG A 195 9.26 -2.42 1.00
CA ARG A 195 10.69 -2.46 0.68
C ARG A 195 10.88 -2.40 -0.82
N TYR A 196 11.67 -1.43 -1.27
CA TYR A 196 11.98 -1.26 -2.69
C TYR A 196 13.37 -1.80 -3.07
N ASP A 197 14.13 -2.35 -2.12
CA ASP A 197 15.48 -2.86 -2.38
C ASP A 197 15.51 -4.10 -3.29
N SER A 198 14.40 -4.87 -3.32
CA SER A 198 14.18 -5.98 -4.25
C SER A 198 13.57 -5.57 -5.59
N CYS A 199 13.15 -4.30 -5.73
CA CYS A 199 12.46 -3.84 -6.93
C CYS A 199 13.44 -3.58 -8.06
N HIS A 200 13.42 -4.44 -9.08
CA HIS A 200 14.04 -4.16 -10.37
C HIS A 200 13.18 -3.18 -11.15
N MET A 201 13.14 -1.92 -10.69
CA MET A 201 12.44 -0.87 -11.42
C MET A 201 13.16 -0.67 -12.75
N GLN A 202 12.51 -1.06 -13.83
CA GLN A 202 13.04 -0.80 -15.17
C GLN A 202 13.09 0.71 -15.33
N ASN A 203 14.29 1.27 -15.31
CA ASN A 203 14.52 2.62 -15.79
C ASN A 203 14.16 2.59 -17.28
N GLU A 204 12.97 3.06 -17.63
CA GLU A 204 12.70 3.46 -19.01
C GLU A 204 13.65 4.64 -19.29
N ILE A 205 14.63 4.39 -20.15
CA ILE A 205 15.57 5.38 -20.71
C ILE A 205 14.88 6.08 -21.87
#